data_AF-A0A2V8I1H2-F1
#
_entry.id   AF-A0A2V8I1H2-F1
#
_cell.length_a   1.000
_cell.length_b   1.000
_cell.length_c   1.000
_cell.angle_alpha   90.00
_cell.angle_beta   90.00
_cell.angle_gamma   90.00
#
_symmetry.space_group_name_H-M   'P 1'
#
loop_
_entity.id
_entity.type
_entity.pdbx_description
1 polymer ?
#
loop_
_entity_poly.entity_id
_entity_poly.type
_entity_poly.pdbx_seq_one_letter_code
_entity_poly.pdbx_strand_id
1 'polypeptide(L)'
;MKRLLLVLALLAGASAASAHPAPFSYLDLRIGDEVIEGALVVHIIDVAHDLNIASPEKLLERSTAYGNLDRLTALVTQRLALVPSGVEGLTAGQPLMIQWGDVDVLPERQGIQLHFRIHTPRPATLGIHALMFPYDRLHQTFVNVYEDGALRQQFVLSADSPDRTYYTGTTQGAIAVIKTFVPAGIHHILIGPDHILFLIGLLLLGGGWKALLKIVTAFTIGHSITLSLSSGCRARRSAGRSFRSTSASRSVSS
;
A
#
# COMPACT_ATOMS: atom_id res chain seq x y z
N MET A 1 10.79 41.08 -30.73
CA MET A 1 11.86 40.13 -31.14
C MET A 1 12.81 39.75 -29.99
N LYS A 2 13.40 40.72 -29.26
CA LYS A 2 14.33 40.42 -28.12
C LYS A 2 13.74 39.55 -26.99
N ARG A 3 12.47 39.72 -26.64
CA ARG A 3 11.79 38.90 -25.61
C ARG A 3 11.58 37.43 -26.03
N LEU A 4 11.38 37.18 -27.32
CA LEU A 4 11.18 35.82 -27.86
C LEU A 4 12.50 35.04 -27.85
N LEU A 5 13.62 35.71 -28.17
CA LEU A 5 14.96 35.15 -28.07
C LEU A 5 15.36 34.81 -26.63
N LEU A 6 14.95 35.62 -25.65
CA LEU A 6 15.21 35.34 -24.23
C LEU A 6 14.47 34.09 -23.73
N VAL A 7 13.21 33.89 -24.15
CA VAL A 7 12.41 32.72 -23.79
C VAL A 7 12.97 31.45 -24.45
N LEU A 8 13.38 31.51 -25.72
CA LEU A 8 14.04 30.38 -26.38
C LEU A 8 15.38 30.01 -25.74
N ALA A 9 16.17 31.00 -25.29
CA ALA A 9 17.43 30.76 -24.59
C ALA A 9 17.22 30.11 -23.21
N LEU A 10 16.16 30.47 -22.48
CA LEU A 10 15.77 29.85 -21.21
C LEU A 10 15.27 28.41 -21.38
N LEU A 11 14.58 28.09 -22.47
CA LEU A 11 14.15 26.73 -22.80
C LEU A 11 15.30 25.84 -23.30
N ALA A 12 16.30 26.41 -23.98
CA ALA A 12 17.49 25.68 -24.44
C ALA A 12 18.49 25.37 -23.30
N GLY A 13 18.38 26.04 -22.15
CA GLY A 13 19.14 25.76 -20.94
C GLY A 13 18.48 24.74 -20.00
N ALA A 14 17.30 24.20 -20.35
CA ALA A 14 16.73 23.08 -19.65
C ALA A 14 17.53 21.83 -20.01
N SER A 15 18.69 21.64 -19.34
CA SER A 15 19.36 20.35 -19.32
C SER A 15 18.32 19.28 -19.04
N ALA A 16 18.33 18.21 -19.83
CA ALA A 16 17.54 17.02 -19.53
C ALA A 16 17.83 16.67 -18.07
N ALA A 17 16.86 16.94 -17.19
CA ALA A 17 16.95 16.51 -15.82
C ALA A 17 16.98 14.99 -15.90
N SER A 18 18.16 14.40 -15.68
CA SER A 18 18.29 12.97 -15.49
C SER A 18 17.47 12.62 -14.26
N ALA A 19 16.22 12.23 -14.49
CA ALA A 19 15.47 11.44 -13.54
C ALA A 19 16.22 10.11 -13.45
N HIS A 20 17.16 10.00 -12.52
CA HIS A 20 17.72 8.71 -12.14
C HIS A 20 16.52 7.81 -11.79
N PRO A 21 16.40 6.62 -12.40
CA PRO A 21 15.30 5.72 -12.05
C PRO A 21 15.46 5.34 -10.58
N ALA A 22 14.56 5.83 -9.74
CA ALA A 22 14.45 5.37 -8.36
C ALA A 22 13.88 3.95 -8.42
N PRO A 23 14.63 2.93 -7.97
CA PRO A 23 14.11 1.58 -7.94
C PRO A 23 12.98 1.48 -6.91
N PHE A 24 12.01 0.62 -7.20
CA PHE A 24 10.85 0.40 -6.35
C PHE A 24 10.70 -1.08 -6.07
N SER A 25 10.18 -1.43 -4.89
CA SER A 25 9.78 -2.80 -4.57
C SER A 25 8.27 -2.94 -4.65
N TYR A 26 7.80 -4.12 -5.04
CA TYR A 26 6.38 -4.46 -5.04
C TYR A 26 6.15 -5.69 -4.17
N LEU A 27 5.22 -5.61 -3.23
CA LEU A 27 4.82 -6.73 -2.40
C LEU A 27 3.33 -7.00 -2.62
N ASP A 28 3.03 -8.09 -3.30
CA ASP A 28 1.67 -8.58 -3.45
C ASP A 28 1.38 -9.58 -2.34
N LEU A 29 0.31 -9.35 -1.56
CA LEU A 29 -0.17 -10.25 -0.51
C LEU A 29 -1.57 -10.74 -0.88
N ARG A 30 -1.77 -12.05 -0.96
CA ARG A 30 -3.05 -12.69 -1.22
C ARG A 30 -3.49 -13.41 0.05
N ILE A 31 -4.52 -12.89 0.71
CA ILE A 31 -4.98 -13.41 2.00
C ILE A 31 -6.08 -14.44 1.74
N GLY A 32 -5.74 -15.73 1.86
CA GLY A 32 -6.69 -16.84 1.88
C GLY A 32 -7.25 -17.11 3.28
N ASP A 33 -7.97 -18.22 3.44
CA ASP A 33 -8.56 -18.62 4.72
C ASP A 33 -7.56 -19.36 5.63
N GLU A 34 -6.64 -20.15 5.06
CA GLU A 34 -5.62 -20.92 5.81
C GLU A 34 -4.18 -20.61 5.38
N VAL A 35 -4.01 -19.93 4.25
CA VAL A 35 -2.71 -19.60 3.67
C VAL A 35 -2.71 -18.15 3.20
N ILE A 36 -1.65 -17.43 3.52
CA ILE A 36 -1.31 -16.16 2.89
C ILE A 36 -0.20 -16.43 1.88
N GLU A 37 -0.48 -16.14 0.61
CA GLU A 37 0.54 -16.20 -0.45
C GLU A 37 1.10 -14.80 -0.69
N GLY A 38 2.40 -14.69 -0.87
CA GLY A 38 3.07 -13.43 -1.14
C GLY A 38 4.03 -13.51 -2.30
N ALA A 39 4.15 -12.42 -3.03
CA ALA A 39 5.16 -12.25 -4.05
C ALA A 39 5.85 -10.89 -3.87
N LEU A 40 7.16 -10.91 -3.62
CA LEU A 40 7.97 -9.72 -3.47
C LEU A 40 8.85 -9.54 -4.70
N VAL A 41 8.68 -8.44 -5.42
CA VAL A 41 9.59 -8.01 -6.47
C VAL A 41 10.53 -6.95 -5.92
N VAL A 42 11.83 -7.20 -6.04
CA VAL A 42 12.91 -6.27 -5.69
C VAL A 42 13.74 -5.94 -6.93
N HIS A 43 14.25 -4.71 -7.02
CA HIS A 43 15.04 -4.28 -8.16
C HIS A 43 16.48 -4.83 -8.08
N ILE A 44 17.06 -5.20 -9.22
CA ILE A 44 18.40 -5.80 -9.26
C ILE A 44 19.50 -4.84 -8.78
N ILE A 45 19.33 -3.53 -8.98
CA ILE A 45 20.31 -2.52 -8.54
C ILE A 45 20.43 -2.53 -7.01
N ASP A 46 19.31 -2.52 -6.30
CA ASP A 46 19.30 -2.51 -4.83
C ASP A 46 19.80 -3.83 -4.26
N VAL A 47 19.36 -4.94 -4.84
CA VAL A 47 19.84 -6.26 -4.48
C VAL A 47 21.35 -6.37 -4.69
N ALA A 48 21.85 -5.91 -5.83
CA ALA A 48 23.27 -5.96 -6.12
C ALA A 48 24.07 -5.09 -5.16
N HIS A 49 23.54 -3.93 -4.76
CA HIS A 49 24.15 -3.07 -3.75
C HIS A 49 24.31 -3.82 -2.42
N ASP A 50 23.23 -4.38 -1.87
CA ASP A 50 23.30 -5.08 -0.58
C ASP A 50 24.08 -6.40 -0.62
N LEU A 51 23.99 -7.15 -1.72
CA LEU A 51 24.73 -8.39 -1.90
C LEU A 51 26.19 -8.17 -2.35
N ASN A 52 26.58 -6.91 -2.56
CA ASN A 52 27.89 -6.49 -3.05
C ASN A 52 28.28 -7.18 -4.37
N ILE A 53 27.35 -7.21 -5.33
CA ILE A 53 27.52 -7.77 -6.67
C ILE A 53 27.89 -6.64 -7.64
N ALA A 54 29.07 -6.74 -8.26
CA ALA A 54 29.60 -5.67 -9.11
C ALA A 54 28.75 -5.36 -10.37
N SER A 55 28.01 -6.35 -10.89
CA SER A 55 27.20 -6.21 -12.11
C SER A 55 25.76 -6.64 -11.81
N PRO A 56 24.83 -5.70 -11.58
CA PRO A 56 23.44 -6.01 -11.26
C PRO A 56 22.74 -6.88 -12.30
N GLU A 57 23.13 -6.76 -13.58
CA GLU A 57 22.54 -7.48 -14.70
C GLU A 57 22.71 -9.00 -14.56
N LYS A 58 23.77 -9.45 -13.87
CA LYS A 58 23.99 -10.87 -13.62
C LYS A 58 22.87 -11.49 -12.80
N LEU A 59 22.19 -10.72 -11.96
CA LEU A 59 21.04 -11.20 -11.20
C LEU A 59 19.82 -11.51 -12.07
N LEU A 60 19.80 -11.06 -13.33
CA LEU A 60 18.77 -11.47 -14.30
C LEU A 60 19.05 -12.85 -14.90
N GLU A 61 20.25 -13.40 -14.69
CA GLU A 61 20.56 -14.79 -15.05
C GLU A 61 19.99 -15.72 -13.97
N ARG A 62 19.19 -16.71 -14.40
CA ARG A 62 18.54 -17.66 -13.49
C ARG A 62 19.55 -18.34 -12.56
N SER A 63 20.65 -18.87 -13.10
CA SER A 63 21.72 -19.51 -12.30
C SER A 63 22.27 -18.62 -11.19
N THR A 64 22.54 -17.34 -11.49
CA THR A 64 23.08 -16.37 -10.52
C THR A 64 22.05 -15.99 -9.46
N ALA A 65 20.78 -15.78 -9.85
CA ALA A 65 19.68 -15.49 -8.92
C ALA A 65 19.47 -16.65 -7.94
N TYR A 66 19.37 -17.89 -8.45
CA TYR A 66 19.23 -19.08 -7.63
C TYR A 66 20.46 -19.32 -6.74
N GLY A 67 21.67 -19.08 -7.24
CA GLY A 67 22.90 -19.19 -6.46
C GLY A 67 23.01 -18.19 -5.29
N ASN A 68 22.22 -17.11 -5.31
CA ASN A 68 22.15 -16.13 -4.23
C ASN A 68 20.84 -16.20 -3.43
N LEU A 69 20.01 -17.23 -3.64
CA LEU A 69 18.67 -17.30 -3.04
C LEU A 69 18.70 -17.25 -1.51
N ASP A 70 19.60 -17.99 -0.87
CA ASP A 70 19.72 -17.99 0.61
C ASP A 70 20.11 -16.62 1.16
N ARG A 71 20.97 -15.89 0.45
CA ARG A 71 21.40 -14.53 0.83
C ARG A 71 20.26 -13.53 0.64
N LEU A 72 19.50 -13.68 -0.45
CA LEU A 72 18.31 -12.88 -0.76
C LEU A 72 17.21 -13.07 0.28
N THR A 73 16.84 -14.32 0.57
CA THR A 73 15.79 -14.62 1.54
C THR A 73 16.20 -14.21 2.95
N ALA A 74 17.46 -14.39 3.34
CA ALA A 74 17.97 -13.90 4.62
C ALA A 74 17.87 -12.37 4.74
N LEU A 75 18.25 -11.63 3.70
CA LEU A 75 18.14 -10.17 3.66
C LEU A 75 16.68 -9.72 3.79
N VAL A 76 15.78 -10.29 2.99
CA VAL A 76 14.37 -9.88 2.97
C VAL A 76 13.66 -10.26 4.26
N THR A 77 13.97 -11.43 4.84
CA THR A 77 13.35 -11.88 6.12
C THR A 77 13.63 -10.91 7.26
N GLN A 78 14.77 -10.21 7.25
CA GLN A 78 15.09 -9.19 8.26
C GLN A 78 14.33 -7.87 8.05
N ARG A 79 13.79 -7.64 6.84
CA ARG A 79 13.24 -6.36 6.39
C ARG A 79 11.73 -6.40 6.14
N LEU A 80 11.16 -7.60 6.04
CA LEU A 80 9.74 -7.87 5.90
C LEU A 80 9.25 -8.63 7.13
N ALA A 81 8.33 -8.01 7.88
CA ALA A 81 7.66 -8.67 8.98
C ALA A 81 6.14 -8.52 8.84
N LEU A 82 5.42 -9.62 9.00
CA LEU A 82 3.97 -9.67 8.96
C LEU A 82 3.45 -10.11 10.32
N VAL A 83 2.75 -9.24 11.04
CA VAL A 83 2.31 -9.46 12.42
C VAL A 83 0.79 -9.64 12.45
N PRO A 84 0.25 -10.81 12.80
CA PRO A 84 -1.18 -11.05 12.81
C PRO A 84 -1.81 -10.61 14.14
N SER A 85 -3.11 -10.32 14.10
CA SER A 85 -3.94 -10.18 15.30
C SER A 85 -5.29 -10.85 15.11
N GLY A 86 -5.89 -11.30 16.21
CA GLY A 86 -7.19 -11.96 16.21
C GLY A 86 -7.19 -13.40 15.71
N VAL A 87 -6.03 -14.07 15.70
CA VAL A 87 -5.91 -15.50 15.39
C VAL A 87 -5.68 -16.27 16.70
N GLU A 88 -6.50 -17.28 16.97
CA GLU A 88 -6.30 -18.16 18.13
C GLU A 88 -5.04 -19.01 17.95
N GLY A 89 -4.27 -19.18 19.02
CA GLY A 89 -3.04 -19.99 19.02
C GLY A 89 -1.77 -19.25 18.56
N LEU A 90 -1.86 -17.98 18.14
CA LEU A 90 -0.70 -17.14 17.85
C LEU A 90 -0.45 -16.11 18.95
N THR A 91 0.82 -15.92 19.32
CA THR A 91 1.23 -14.88 20.28
C THR A 91 1.06 -13.49 19.66
N ALA A 92 0.35 -12.60 20.36
CA ALA A 92 0.17 -11.23 19.91
C ALA A 92 1.52 -10.50 19.74
N GLY A 93 1.70 -9.81 18.61
CA GLY A 93 2.92 -9.07 18.31
C GLY A 93 4.06 -9.90 17.72
N GLN A 94 3.92 -11.22 17.65
CA GLN A 94 4.96 -12.08 17.06
C GLN A 94 4.81 -12.13 15.54
N PRO A 95 5.89 -11.90 14.75
CA PRO A 95 5.83 -12.03 13.31
C PRO A 95 5.51 -13.46 12.86
N LEU A 96 4.76 -13.58 11.77
CA LEU A 96 4.51 -14.83 11.06
C LEU A 96 5.81 -15.38 10.47
N MET A 97 5.97 -16.70 10.51
CA MET A 97 7.08 -17.37 9.84
C MET A 97 6.81 -17.46 8.34
N ILE A 98 7.65 -16.80 7.55
CA ILE A 98 7.60 -16.79 6.09
C ILE A 98 8.31 -18.03 5.55
N GLN A 99 7.60 -18.83 4.74
CA GLN A 99 8.19 -19.93 3.99
C GLN A 99 8.49 -19.45 2.57
N TRP A 100 9.74 -19.12 2.30
CA TRP A 100 10.20 -18.73 0.98
C TRP A 100 10.14 -19.93 0.02
N GLY A 101 9.65 -19.67 -1.18
CA GLY A 101 9.57 -20.62 -2.28
C GLY A 101 10.54 -20.27 -3.39
N ASP A 102 10.09 -20.43 -4.63
CA ASP A 102 10.90 -20.18 -5.81
C ASP A 102 11.20 -18.69 -6.03
N VAL A 103 12.24 -18.48 -6.85
CA VAL A 103 12.66 -17.19 -7.35
C VAL A 103 12.50 -17.13 -8.87
N ASP A 104 11.90 -16.05 -9.35
CA ASP A 104 11.78 -15.75 -10.77
C ASP A 104 12.54 -14.47 -11.10
N VAL A 105 13.20 -14.47 -12.26
CA VAL A 105 13.84 -13.26 -12.80
C VAL A 105 12.87 -12.56 -13.74
N LEU A 106 12.78 -11.23 -13.63
CA LEU A 106 11.90 -10.39 -14.42
C LEU A 106 12.74 -9.37 -15.22
N PRO A 107 13.32 -9.75 -16.38
CA PRO A 107 14.20 -8.88 -17.16
C PRO A 107 13.54 -7.56 -17.56
N GLU A 108 12.26 -7.61 -17.96
CA GLU A 108 11.47 -6.44 -18.37
C GLU A 108 11.29 -5.42 -17.25
N ARG A 109 11.33 -5.87 -15.98
CA ARG A 109 11.19 -5.03 -14.79
C ARG A 109 12.51 -4.80 -14.07
N GLN A 110 13.62 -5.30 -14.63
CA GLN A 110 14.93 -5.33 -13.99
C GLN A 110 14.85 -5.79 -12.53
N GLY A 111 14.05 -6.84 -12.29
CA GLY A 111 13.68 -7.26 -10.95
C GLY A 111 13.80 -8.76 -10.72
N ILE A 112 13.85 -9.13 -9.45
CA ILE A 112 13.78 -10.50 -8.98
C ILE A 112 12.50 -10.63 -8.18
N GLN A 113 11.70 -11.64 -8.47
CA GLN A 113 10.49 -11.98 -7.75
C GLN A 113 10.73 -13.17 -6.83
N LEU A 114 10.47 -12.97 -5.54
CA LEU A 114 10.53 -14.00 -4.51
C LEU A 114 9.11 -14.36 -4.12
N HIS A 115 8.75 -15.64 -4.30
CA HIS A 115 7.46 -16.15 -3.84
C HIS A 115 7.59 -16.67 -2.41
N PHE A 116 6.54 -16.51 -1.62
CA PHE A 116 6.48 -17.08 -0.29
C PHE A 116 5.07 -17.45 0.11
N ARG A 117 4.97 -18.33 1.11
CA ARG A 117 3.71 -18.75 1.71
C ARG A 117 3.81 -18.69 3.23
N ILE A 118 2.67 -18.45 3.86
CA ILE A 118 2.52 -18.48 5.32
C ILE A 118 1.28 -19.28 5.62
N HIS A 119 1.44 -20.36 6.38
CA HIS A 119 0.34 -21.16 6.87
C HIS A 119 -0.20 -20.53 8.14
N THR A 120 -1.34 -19.86 8.03
CA THR A 120 -1.99 -19.18 9.15
C THR A 120 -3.47 -19.00 8.83
N PRO A 121 -4.37 -19.25 9.79
CA PRO A 121 -5.77 -18.86 9.64
C PRO A 121 -5.87 -17.36 9.33
N ARG A 122 -6.86 -16.98 8.54
CA ARG A 122 -7.09 -15.58 8.15
C ARG A 122 -7.16 -14.67 9.39
N PRO A 123 -6.23 -13.71 9.55
CA PRO A 123 -6.21 -12.85 10.72
C PRO A 123 -7.29 -11.78 10.66
N ALA A 124 -7.68 -11.23 11.81
CA ALA A 124 -8.56 -10.05 11.86
C ALA A 124 -7.83 -8.80 11.35
N THR A 125 -6.57 -8.65 11.75
CA THR A 125 -5.67 -7.61 11.23
C THR A 125 -4.30 -8.17 10.91
N LEU A 126 -3.65 -7.57 9.93
CA LEU A 126 -2.28 -7.89 9.52
C LEU A 126 -1.45 -6.62 9.55
N GLY A 127 -0.57 -6.51 10.53
CA GLY A 127 0.50 -5.52 10.56
C GLY A 127 1.56 -5.89 9.51
N ILE A 128 1.85 -4.95 8.62
CA ILE A 128 2.79 -5.12 7.52
C ILE A 128 3.92 -4.12 7.75
N HIS A 129 5.09 -4.66 8.09
CA HIS A 129 6.34 -3.91 8.13
C HIS A 129 7.15 -4.24 6.89
N ALA A 130 7.51 -3.23 6.10
CA ALA A 130 8.38 -3.41 4.95
C ALA A 130 9.32 -2.22 4.76
N LEU A 131 10.60 -2.42 5.06
CA LEU A 131 11.68 -1.47 4.77
C LEU A 131 12.76 -2.18 3.95
N MET A 132 12.48 -2.37 2.65
CA MET A 132 13.27 -3.26 1.80
C MET A 132 14.70 -2.78 1.59
N PHE A 133 14.95 -1.47 1.47
CA PHE A 133 16.28 -0.93 1.18
C PHE A 133 16.52 0.34 2.01
N PRO A 134 16.96 0.23 3.27
CA PRO A 134 17.10 1.36 4.18
C PRO A 134 18.19 2.36 3.77
N TYR A 135 19.14 1.92 2.94
CA TYR A 135 20.26 2.75 2.48
C TYR A 135 19.79 3.90 1.56
N ASP A 136 18.70 3.68 0.82
CA ASP A 136 18.05 4.68 -0.01
C ASP A 136 16.75 5.16 0.65
N ARG A 137 16.74 6.41 1.11
CA ARG A 137 15.56 7.02 1.74
C ARG A 137 14.42 7.28 0.75
N LEU A 138 14.72 7.37 -0.54
CA LEU A 138 13.71 7.56 -1.58
C LEU A 138 13.09 6.25 -2.03
N HIS A 139 13.62 5.10 -1.59
CA HIS A 139 13.06 3.80 -1.92
C HIS A 139 11.64 3.67 -1.40
N GLN A 140 10.73 3.23 -2.28
CA GLN A 140 9.34 2.97 -1.92
C GLN A 140 8.98 1.51 -2.16
N THR A 141 8.22 0.95 -1.22
CA THR A 141 7.63 -0.38 -1.35
C THR A 141 6.12 -0.24 -1.55
N PHE A 142 5.63 -0.64 -2.72
CA PHE A 142 4.21 -0.69 -3.03
C PHE A 142 3.65 -2.03 -2.54
N VAL A 143 2.74 -1.99 -1.58
CA VAL A 143 2.10 -3.20 -1.05
C VAL A 143 0.67 -3.27 -1.58
N ASN A 144 0.35 -4.38 -2.25
CA ASN A 144 -0.99 -4.66 -2.74
C ASN A 144 -1.59 -5.82 -1.94
N VAL A 145 -2.78 -5.63 -1.39
CA VAL A 145 -3.47 -6.67 -0.63
C VAL A 145 -4.70 -7.14 -1.39
N TYR A 146 -4.74 -8.43 -1.69
CA TYR A 146 -5.81 -9.12 -2.40
C TYR A 146 -6.58 -10.03 -1.45
N GLU A 147 -7.91 -9.96 -1.49
CA GLU A 147 -8.81 -10.92 -0.87
C GLU A 147 -9.84 -11.38 -1.89
N ASP A 148 -10.13 -12.68 -1.88
CA ASP A 148 -11.10 -13.33 -2.78
C ASP A 148 -10.82 -13.03 -4.27
N GLY A 149 -9.52 -12.93 -4.62
CA GLY A 149 -9.05 -12.65 -5.98
C GLY A 149 -9.13 -11.18 -6.41
N ALA A 150 -9.65 -10.27 -5.57
CA ALA A 150 -9.76 -8.85 -5.87
C ALA A 150 -8.76 -8.02 -5.06
N LEU A 151 -8.17 -7.00 -5.70
CA LEU A 151 -7.38 -5.99 -4.99
C LEU A 151 -8.29 -5.21 -4.04
N ARG A 152 -8.03 -5.30 -2.74
CA ARG A 152 -8.80 -4.61 -1.70
C ARG A 152 -8.16 -3.30 -1.29
N GLN A 153 -6.84 -3.30 -1.10
CA GLN A 153 -6.11 -2.13 -0.64
C GLN A 153 -4.70 -2.07 -1.22
N GLN A 154 -4.21 -0.85 -1.40
CA GLN A 154 -2.84 -0.58 -1.81
C GLN A 154 -2.23 0.42 -0.83
N PHE A 155 -0.99 0.15 -0.43
CA PHE A 155 -0.19 1.02 0.41
C PHE A 155 1.12 1.38 -0.27
N VAL A 156 1.70 2.49 0.17
CA VAL A 156 3.08 2.84 -0.12
C VAL A 156 3.79 2.95 1.22
N LEU A 157 4.87 2.19 1.38
CA LEU A 157 5.72 2.21 2.56
C LEU A 157 7.07 2.77 2.17
N SER A 158 7.65 3.56 3.07
CA SER A 158 8.91 4.26 2.91
C SER A 158 9.67 4.28 4.24
N ALA A 159 10.89 4.80 4.24
CA ALA A 159 11.66 4.96 5.47
C ALA A 159 10.92 5.76 6.57
N ASP A 160 10.10 6.74 6.20
CA ASP A 160 9.32 7.55 7.14
C ASP A 160 8.02 6.87 7.62
N SER A 161 7.53 5.87 6.89
CA SER A 161 6.32 5.12 7.23
C SER A 161 6.43 3.65 6.81
N PRO A 162 7.28 2.87 7.50
CA PRO A 162 7.58 1.49 7.12
C PRO A 162 6.52 0.50 7.60
N ASP A 163 5.52 0.96 8.37
CA ASP A 163 4.49 0.13 9.00
C ASP A 163 3.08 0.52 8.53
N ARG A 164 2.28 -0.48 8.14
CA ARG A 164 0.86 -0.32 7.83
C ARG A 164 0.06 -1.49 8.36
N THR A 165 -1.10 -1.20 8.95
CA THR A 165 -2.05 -2.24 9.38
C THR A 165 -3.14 -2.42 8.33
N TYR A 166 -3.29 -3.64 7.84
CA TYR A 166 -4.40 -4.05 7.01
C TYR A 166 -5.48 -4.72 7.88
N TYR A 167 -6.74 -4.44 7.57
CA TYR A 167 -7.90 -5.00 8.25
C TYR A 167 -8.62 -5.92 7.26
N THR A 168 -8.78 -7.19 7.61
CA THR A 168 -9.39 -8.16 6.68
C THR A 168 -10.89 -7.96 6.55
N GLY A 169 -11.48 -8.42 5.45
CA GLY A 169 -12.93 -8.36 5.20
C GLY A 169 -13.80 -9.22 6.13
N THR A 170 -13.24 -9.78 7.20
CA THR A 170 -13.93 -10.65 8.16
C THR A 170 -14.78 -9.84 9.15
N THR A 171 -15.75 -10.48 9.81
CA THR A 171 -16.53 -9.86 10.91
C THR A 171 -15.64 -9.37 12.04
N GLN A 172 -14.58 -10.12 12.37
CA GLN A 172 -13.59 -9.71 13.35
C GLN A 172 -12.77 -8.52 12.88
N GLY A 173 -12.37 -8.47 11.61
CA GLY A 173 -11.70 -7.32 10.98
C GLY A 173 -12.58 -6.06 11.03
N ALA A 174 -13.87 -6.18 10.73
CA ALA A 174 -14.82 -5.06 10.84
C ALA A 174 -14.93 -4.51 12.28
N ILE A 175 -14.98 -5.39 13.27
CA ILE A 175 -14.96 -4.99 14.69
C ILE A 175 -13.63 -4.30 15.04
N ALA A 176 -12.51 -4.79 14.52
CA ALA A 176 -11.20 -4.18 14.73
C ALA A 176 -11.12 -2.76 14.14
N VAL A 177 -11.66 -2.55 12.92
CA VAL A 177 -11.80 -1.21 12.31
C VAL A 177 -12.59 -0.29 13.24
N ILE A 178 -13.77 -0.71 13.71
CA ILE A 178 -14.60 0.11 14.59
C ILE A 178 -13.85 0.48 15.88
N LYS A 179 -13.18 -0.50 16.51
CA LYS A 179 -12.42 -0.29 17.74
C LYS A 179 -11.23 0.66 17.57
N THR A 180 -10.57 0.66 16.41
CA THR A 180 -9.46 1.59 16.17
C THR A 180 -9.96 2.98 15.80
N PHE A 181 -10.90 3.08 14.86
CA PHE A 181 -11.24 4.37 14.24
C PHE A 181 -12.27 5.19 15.01
N VAL A 182 -13.21 4.57 15.74
CA VAL A 182 -14.22 5.34 16.51
C VAL A 182 -13.58 6.14 17.65
N PRO A 183 -12.73 5.56 18.52
CA PRO A 183 -12.06 6.33 19.57
C PRO A 183 -11.09 7.37 19.00
N ALA A 184 -10.37 7.03 17.92
CA ALA A 184 -9.47 7.96 17.24
C ALA A 184 -10.25 9.18 16.67
N GLY A 185 -11.43 8.94 16.09
CA GLY A 185 -12.32 10.01 15.62
C GLY A 185 -12.83 10.89 16.75
N ILE A 186 -13.26 10.30 17.88
CA ILE A 186 -13.69 11.06 19.07
C ILE A 186 -12.54 11.94 19.59
N HIS A 187 -11.33 11.39 19.69
CA HIS A 187 -10.15 12.13 20.12
C HIS A 187 -9.82 13.28 19.17
N HIS A 188 -9.91 13.06 17.85
CA HIS A 188 -9.68 14.10 16.85
C HIS A 188 -10.71 15.23 16.91
N ILE A 189 -11.98 14.92 17.20
CA ILE A 189 -13.04 15.93 17.41
C ILE A 189 -12.77 16.77 18.67
N LEU A 190 -12.29 16.15 19.75
CA LEU A 190 -12.08 16.82 21.04
C LEU A 190 -10.82 17.70 21.07
N ILE A 191 -9.79 17.40 20.27
CA ILE A 191 -8.47 18.07 20.33
C ILE A 191 -8.10 18.80 19.03
N GLY A 192 -8.84 18.58 17.94
CA GLY A 192 -8.50 19.13 16.63
C GLY A 192 -8.63 20.66 16.53
N PRO A 193 -7.61 21.39 16.05
CA PRO A 193 -7.69 22.84 15.84
C PRO A 193 -8.78 23.22 14.84
N ASP A 194 -9.12 22.34 13.89
CA ASP A 194 -10.25 22.51 12.96
C ASP A 194 -11.59 22.66 13.68
N HIS A 195 -11.81 21.94 14.79
CA HIS A 195 -13.03 22.08 15.59
C HIS A 195 -13.05 23.41 16.35
N ILE A 196 -11.90 23.87 16.82
CA ILE A 196 -11.77 25.17 17.48
C ILE A 196 -12.05 26.30 16.48
N LEU A 197 -11.48 26.24 15.27
CA LEU A 197 -11.77 27.20 14.19
C LEU A 197 -13.25 27.17 13.77
N PHE A 198 -13.85 25.99 13.69
CA PHE A 198 -15.27 25.82 13.40
C PHE A 198 -16.16 26.43 14.51
N LEU A 199 -15.86 26.16 15.78
CA LEU A 199 -16.58 26.73 16.93
C LEU A 199 -16.42 28.26 17.02
N ILE A 200 -15.22 28.78 16.76
CA ILE A 200 -14.97 30.24 16.68
C ILE A 200 -15.77 30.86 15.53
N GLY A 201 -15.80 30.21 14.36
CA GLY A 201 -16.62 30.63 13.22
C GLY A 201 -18.11 30.70 13.57
N LEU A 202 -18.63 29.72 14.32
CA LEU A 202 -20.02 29.73 14.79
C LEU A 202 -20.30 30.78 15.87
N LEU A 203 -19.35 31.02 16.76
CA LEU A 203 -19.45 32.05 17.81
C LEU A 203 -19.50 33.45 17.18
N LEU A 204 -18.69 33.69 16.14
CA LEU A 204 -18.68 34.94 15.37
C LEU A 204 -19.97 35.17 14.55
N LEU A 205 -20.64 34.09 14.13
CA LEU A 205 -21.92 34.17 13.41
C LEU A 205 -23.13 34.44 14.33
N GLY A 206 -22.92 34.62 15.63
CA GLY A 206 -23.95 35.04 16.59
C GLY A 206 -24.93 33.93 17.00
N GLY A 207 -24.53 32.66 16.88
CA GLY A 207 -25.42 31.52 17.04
C GLY A 207 -25.63 31.08 18.49
N GLY A 208 -26.86 31.26 19.00
CA GLY A 208 -27.31 30.55 20.20
C GLY A 208 -27.21 29.02 20.07
N TRP A 209 -27.49 28.27 21.15
CA TRP A 209 -27.15 26.84 21.24
C TRP A 209 -28.01 26.02 20.25
N LYS A 210 -29.17 26.58 19.86
CA LYS A 210 -30.05 26.09 18.81
C LYS A 210 -29.47 26.25 17.40
N ALA A 211 -28.72 27.32 17.12
CA ALA A 211 -28.05 27.53 15.84
C ALA A 211 -26.85 26.59 15.70
N LEU A 212 -26.08 26.41 16.78
CA LEU A 212 -25.01 25.40 16.86
C LEU A 212 -25.53 24.01 16.55
N LEU A 213 -26.63 23.58 17.21
CA LEU A 213 -27.22 22.27 16.97
C LEU A 213 -27.66 22.09 15.51
N LYS A 214 -28.35 23.09 14.93
CA LYS A 214 -28.76 23.04 13.50
C LYS A 214 -27.59 22.88 12.55
N ILE A 215 -26.52 23.65 12.75
CA ILE A 215 -25.35 23.63 11.85
C ILE A 215 -24.62 22.30 11.96
N VAL A 216 -24.39 21.80 13.17
CA VAL A 216 -23.73 20.49 13.37
C VAL A 216 -24.56 19.37 12.75
N THR A 217 -25.87 19.33 12.97
CA THR A 217 -26.74 18.31 12.38
C THR A 217 -26.76 18.40 10.84
N ALA A 218 -26.87 19.61 10.27
CA ALA A 218 -26.85 19.80 8.82
C ALA A 218 -25.50 19.41 8.19
N PHE A 219 -24.39 19.73 8.87
CA PHE A 219 -23.05 19.35 8.44
C PHE A 219 -22.85 17.83 8.46
N THR A 220 -23.25 17.16 9.55
CA THR A 220 -23.19 15.69 9.66
C THR A 220 -24.04 15.03 8.58
N ILE A 221 -25.28 15.48 8.36
CA ILE A 221 -26.15 14.94 7.31
C ILE A 221 -25.53 15.15 5.92
N GLY A 222 -25.03 16.36 5.62
CA GLY A 222 -24.41 16.67 4.34
C GLY A 222 -23.16 15.83 4.06
N HIS A 223 -22.31 15.65 5.08
CA HIS A 223 -21.14 14.77 4.97
C HIS A 223 -21.53 13.31 4.82
N SER A 224 -22.49 12.81 5.59
CA SER A 224 -22.98 11.43 5.46
C SER A 224 -23.51 11.15 4.06
N ILE A 225 -24.34 12.04 3.50
CA ILE A 225 -24.86 11.90 2.13
C ILE A 225 -23.73 11.86 1.11
N THR A 226 -22.76 12.78 1.22
CA THR A 226 -21.62 12.86 0.29
C THR A 226 -20.74 11.61 0.35
N LEU A 227 -20.46 11.11 1.56
CA LEU A 227 -19.68 9.87 1.76
C LEU A 227 -20.42 8.64 1.24
N SER A 228 -21.74 8.55 1.47
CA SER A 228 -22.57 7.47 0.93
C SER A 228 -22.59 7.46 -0.61
N LEU A 229 -22.71 8.64 -1.24
CA LEU A 229 -22.66 8.77 -2.70
C LEU A 229 -21.29 8.40 -3.28
N SER A 230 -20.20 8.82 -2.63
CA SER A 230 -18.82 8.48 -3.04
C SER A 230 -18.57 6.96 -2.97
N SER A 231 -19.01 6.33 -1.88
CA SER A 231 -18.89 4.89 -1.66
C SER A 231 -19.72 4.08 -2.67
N GLY A 232 -20.97 4.50 -2.91
CA GLY A 232 -21.85 3.87 -3.90
C GLY A 232 -21.35 3.97 -5.34
N CYS A 233 -20.72 5.11 -5.71
CA CYS A 233 -20.14 5.31 -7.04
C CYS A 233 -18.94 4.37 -7.30
N ARG A 234 -18.14 4.06 -6.27
CA ARG A 234 -17.03 3.11 -6.36
C ARG A 234 -17.51 1.66 -6.51
N ALA A 235 -18.58 1.26 -5.82
CA ALA A 235 -19.19 -0.07 -5.96
C ALA A 235 -19.71 -0.32 -7.40
N ARG A 236 -20.30 0.69 -8.04
CA ARG A 236 -20.85 0.58 -9.40
C ARG A 236 -19.76 0.48 -10.48
N ARG A 237 -18.58 1.08 -10.27
CA ARG A 237 -17.43 0.96 -11.18
C ARG A 237 -16.75 -0.42 -11.12
N SER A 238 -16.76 -1.09 -9.97
CA SER A 238 -16.21 -2.44 -9.81
C SER A 238 -17.06 -3.50 -10.55
N ALA A 239 -18.39 -3.42 -10.42
CA ALA A 239 -19.31 -4.33 -11.11
C ALA A 239 -19.24 -4.23 -12.64
N GLY A 240 -18.95 -3.05 -13.19
CA GLY A 240 -18.80 -2.83 -14.64
C GLY A 240 -17.51 -3.40 -15.26
N ARG A 241 -16.45 -3.64 -14.48
CA ARG A 241 -15.21 -4.27 -14.99
C ARG A 241 -15.28 -5.80 -15.02
N SER A 242 -15.99 -6.42 -14.06
CA SER A 242 -16.18 -7.88 -14.03
C SER A 242 -16.91 -8.38 -15.28
N PHE A 243 -17.97 -7.68 -15.73
CA PHE A 243 -18.76 -8.10 -16.89
C PHE A 243 -18.03 -8.00 -18.24
N ARG A 244 -17.01 -7.13 -18.35
CA ARG A 244 -16.24 -6.96 -19.60
C ARG A 244 -15.16 -8.03 -19.79
N SER A 245 -14.65 -8.61 -18.70
CA SER A 245 -13.65 -9.69 -18.72
C SER A 245 -14.22 -11.00 -19.29
N THR A 246 -15.46 -11.34 -18.95
CA THR A 246 -16.08 -12.61 -19.39
C THR A 246 -16.50 -12.61 -20.87
N SER A 247 -16.71 -11.44 -21.48
CA SER A 247 -17.07 -11.33 -22.90
C SER A 247 -15.87 -11.41 -23.86
N ALA A 248 -14.65 -11.12 -23.39
CA ALA A 248 -13.46 -11.10 -24.22
C ALA A 248 -12.87 -12.51 -24.46
N SER A 249 -13.08 -13.48 -23.56
CA SER A 249 -12.52 -14.83 -23.72
C SER A 249 -13.31 -15.75 -24.67
N ARG A 250 -14.44 -15.29 -25.24
CA ARG A 250 -15.30 -16.09 -26.15
C ARG A 250 -15.13 -15.76 -27.63
N SER A 251 -14.20 -14.89 -28.01
CA SER A 251 -14.02 -14.44 -29.41
C SER A 251 -12.68 -14.81 -30.06
N VAL A 252 -11.83 -15.61 -29.39
CA VAL A 252 -10.53 -16.09 -29.93
C VAL A 252 -10.56 -17.61 -30.18
N SER A 253 -11.74 -18.18 -30.38
CA SER A 253 -11.90 -19.61 -30.71
C SER A 253 -13.03 -19.77 -31.72
N SER A 254 -12.81 -19.26 -32.94
CA SER A 254 -13.52 -19.64 -34.17
C SER A 254 -12.61 -19.33 -35.34
#